data_AF-A0A968VCK0-F1
#
_entry.id   AF-A0A968VCK0-F1
#
_cell.length_a   1.000
_cell.length_b   1.000
_cell.length_c   1.000
_cell.angle_alpha   90.00
_cell.angle_beta   90.00
_cell.angle_gamma   90.00
#
_symmetry.space_group_name_H-M   'P 1'
#
loop_
_entity.id
_entity.type
_entity.pdbx_description
1 polymer ?
#
loop_
_entity_poly.entity_id
_entity_poly.type
_entity_poly.pdbx_seq_one_letter_code
_entity_poly.pdbx_strand_id
1 'polypeptide(L)'
;MVLLNYQGKNSLDKLDTHYQDIANLLCSYHKIKLIYQQAELSYEAARKYAQEIKAEIDNFENYVSNKNWYLDKFSTMLDRLPLLALNHADYCGELELARITIEINQQNYQDSLQKLLKAGSSLDSWQEFSNQTKNIFLKQIQYRLNYMNPRKELGQQLTASIRGIVEIEQAKLDRQCQETEKQQYELQAKIDRDLQDQIQSVGVGIAAGAIVASTSGLIFTEPMILPVTLPIRDLLKPPPHPFIIALLFSVFSSWGSWYLAKKFIKKKRESQENR
;
A
#
# COMPACT_ATOMS: atom_id res chain seq x y z
N MET A 1 -32.08 39.78 36.40
CA MET A 1 -32.80 38.98 37.41
C MET A 1 -34.27 39.30 37.24
N VAL A 2 -34.99 38.51 36.44
CA VAL A 2 -36.43 38.71 36.18
C VAL A 2 -37.16 38.20 37.41
N LEU A 3 -37.41 39.10 38.35
CA LEU A 3 -38.40 38.86 39.38
C LEU A 3 -39.73 38.66 38.64
N LEU A 4 -40.27 37.44 38.72
CA LEU A 4 -41.65 37.17 38.36
C LEU A 4 -42.49 38.30 38.95
N ASN A 5 -43.24 38.98 38.10
CA ASN A 5 -43.99 40.18 38.45
C ASN A 5 -45.19 39.83 39.34
N TYR A 6 -44.95 39.20 40.48
CA TYR A 6 -45.93 38.86 41.51
C TYR A 6 -46.13 40.08 42.41
N GLN A 7 -46.71 41.14 41.85
CA GLN A 7 -47.18 42.27 42.65
C GLN A 7 -48.55 41.91 43.25
N GLY A 8 -48.56 41.29 44.43
CA GLY A 8 -49.78 40.99 45.18
C GLY A 8 -49.54 40.29 46.52
N LYS A 9 -50.50 40.40 47.45
CA LYS A 9 -50.47 39.89 48.83
C LYS A 9 -50.22 38.36 48.98
N ASN A 10 -50.28 37.59 47.89
CA ASN A 10 -50.08 36.12 47.85
C ASN A 10 -48.84 35.71 47.02
N SER A 11 -47.85 36.58 46.88
CA SER A 11 -46.65 36.33 46.06
C SER A 11 -45.78 35.18 46.57
N LEU A 12 -45.67 35.01 47.90
CA LEU A 12 -44.90 33.93 48.54
C LEU A 12 -45.53 32.55 48.32
N ASP A 13 -46.83 32.38 48.50
CA ASP A 13 -47.52 31.10 48.28
C ASP A 13 -47.44 30.65 46.81
N LYS A 14 -47.53 31.60 45.88
CA LYS A 14 -47.36 31.32 44.44
C LYS A 14 -45.92 30.98 44.07
N LEU A 15 -44.95 31.59 44.73
CA LEU A 15 -43.53 31.25 44.57
C LEU A 15 -43.27 29.82 45.06
N ASP A 16 -43.81 29.44 46.22
CA ASP A 16 -43.66 28.10 46.79
C ASP A 16 -44.31 27.03 45.88
N THR A 17 -45.50 27.33 45.35
CA THR A 17 -46.22 26.46 44.42
C THR A 17 -45.47 26.21 43.11
N HIS A 18 -44.74 27.20 42.60
CA HIS A 18 -44.04 27.13 41.30
C HIS A 18 -42.52 27.08 41.39
N TYR A 19 -41.96 26.94 42.60
CA TYR A 19 -40.52 26.99 42.83
C TYR A 19 -39.75 26.02 41.92
N GLN A 20 -40.24 24.79 41.81
CA GLN A 20 -39.60 23.76 40.98
C GLN A 20 -39.63 24.11 39.48
N ASP A 21 -40.73 24.69 38.99
CA ASP A 21 -40.84 25.09 37.59
C ASP A 21 -39.88 26.25 37.27
N ILE A 22 -39.73 27.20 38.20
CA ILE A 22 -38.77 28.31 38.07
C ILE A 22 -37.33 27.76 38.08
N ALA A 23 -37.00 26.87 39.02
CA ALA A 23 -35.69 26.26 39.12
C ALA A 23 -35.34 25.46 37.84
N ASN A 24 -36.29 24.68 37.33
CA ASN A 24 -36.11 23.90 36.10
C ASN A 24 -35.95 24.81 34.88
N LEU A 25 -36.72 25.90 34.78
CA LEU A 25 -36.61 26.89 33.71
C LEU A 25 -35.20 27.52 33.70
N LEU A 26 -34.73 27.99 34.86
CA LEU A 26 -33.42 28.63 35.01
C LEU A 26 -32.28 27.65 34.74
N CYS A 27 -32.38 26.42 35.24
CA CYS A 27 -31.38 25.39 35.02
C CYS A 27 -31.27 25.05 33.52
N SER A 28 -32.40 24.86 32.85
CA SER A 28 -32.46 24.55 31.42
C SER A 28 -31.91 25.72 30.58
N TYR A 29 -32.26 26.97 30.93
CA TYR A 29 -31.72 28.17 30.28
C TYR A 29 -30.18 28.21 30.32
N HIS A 30 -29.59 28.01 31.49
CA HIS A 30 -28.14 28.06 31.64
C HIS A 30 -27.45 26.90 30.93
N LYS A 31 -28.02 25.69 31.01
CA LYS A 31 -27.51 24.52 30.30
C LYS A 31 -27.49 24.73 28.79
N ILE A 32 -28.59 25.22 28.22
CA ILE A 32 -28.68 25.53 26.78
C ILE A 32 -27.56 26.48 26.37
N LYS A 33 -27.38 27.61 27.09
CA LYS A 33 -26.35 28.59 26.75
C LYS A 33 -24.94 28.04 26.87
N LEU A 34 -24.66 27.30 27.95
CA LEU A 34 -23.34 26.70 28.16
C LEU A 34 -23.01 25.68 27.07
N ILE A 35 -23.93 24.76 26.77
CA ILE A 35 -23.72 23.74 25.75
C ILE A 35 -23.62 24.37 24.36
N TYR A 36 -24.39 25.43 24.09
CA TYR A 36 -24.26 26.16 22.84
C TYR A 36 -22.88 26.80 22.66
N GLN A 37 -22.32 27.41 23.72
CA GLN A 37 -20.95 27.92 23.69
C GLN A 37 -19.92 26.81 23.48
N GLN A 38 -20.11 25.65 24.12
CA GLN A 38 -19.24 24.50 23.90
C GLN A 38 -19.32 23.99 22.46
N ALA A 39 -20.52 24.01 21.85
CA ALA A 39 -20.71 23.65 20.45
C ALA A 39 -19.94 24.57 19.50
N GLU A 40 -19.87 25.88 19.78
CA GLU A 40 -19.03 26.81 19.00
C GLU A 40 -17.55 26.41 19.03
N LEU A 41 -17.03 26.05 20.20
CA LEU A 41 -15.64 25.62 20.36
C LEU A 41 -15.36 24.32 19.60
N SER A 42 -16.27 23.35 19.72
CA SER A 42 -16.17 22.08 18.97
C SER A 42 -16.26 22.31 17.46
N TYR A 43 -17.08 23.26 17.01
CA TYR A 43 -17.17 23.63 15.60
C TYR A 43 -15.85 24.20 15.05
N GLU A 44 -15.24 25.15 15.76
CA GLU A 44 -13.96 25.73 15.33
C GLU A 44 -12.84 24.67 15.32
N ALA A 45 -12.84 23.76 16.30
CA ALA A 45 -11.91 22.63 16.30
C ALA A 45 -12.13 21.69 15.10
N ALA A 46 -13.38 21.28 14.83
CA ALA A 46 -13.71 20.46 13.65
C ALA A 46 -13.28 21.16 12.35
N ARG A 47 -13.54 22.47 12.24
CA ARG A 47 -13.18 23.26 11.08
C ARG A 47 -11.67 23.29 10.83
N LYS A 48 -10.86 23.39 11.88
CA LYS A 48 -9.40 23.32 11.76
C LYS A 48 -8.95 21.99 11.15
N TYR A 49 -9.41 20.86 11.68
CA TYR A 49 -9.07 19.55 11.10
C TYR A 49 -9.58 19.38 9.67
N ALA A 50 -10.77 19.91 9.37
CA ALA A 50 -11.32 19.90 8.02
C ALA A 50 -10.44 20.68 7.02
N GLN A 51 -9.82 21.77 7.45
CA GLN A 51 -8.86 22.52 6.64
C GLN A 51 -7.57 21.74 6.43
N GLU A 52 -7.06 21.06 7.46
CA GLU A 52 -5.87 20.20 7.34
C GLU A 52 -6.11 19.03 6.39
N ILE A 53 -7.28 18.37 6.47
CA ILE A 53 -7.67 17.31 5.51
C ILE A 53 -7.71 17.87 4.08
N LYS A 54 -8.26 19.08 3.89
CA LYS A 54 -8.29 19.72 2.57
C LYS A 54 -6.89 20.01 2.02
N ALA A 55 -5.97 20.44 2.89
CA ALA A 55 -4.58 20.65 2.49
C ALA A 55 -3.90 19.34 2.07
N GLU A 56 -4.17 18.23 2.75
CA GLU A 56 -3.67 16.92 2.33
C GLU A 56 -4.29 16.47 0.99
N ILE A 57 -5.57 16.74 0.75
CA ILE A 57 -6.19 16.50 -0.57
C ILE A 57 -5.47 17.31 -1.66
N ASP A 58 -5.18 18.59 -1.42
CA ASP A 58 -4.48 19.44 -2.38
C ASP A 58 -3.04 18.96 -2.65
N ASN A 59 -2.35 18.48 -1.62
CA ASN A 59 -1.04 17.85 -1.76
C ASN A 59 -1.12 16.58 -2.62
N PHE A 60 -2.12 15.72 -2.36
CA PHE A 60 -2.34 14.50 -3.13
C PHE A 60 -2.57 14.79 -4.62
N GLU A 61 -3.46 15.74 -4.93
CA GLU A 61 -3.73 16.16 -6.32
C GLU A 61 -2.46 16.63 -7.03
N ASN A 62 -1.61 17.38 -6.34
CA ASN A 62 -0.32 17.84 -6.87
C ASN A 62 0.66 16.68 -7.11
N TYR A 63 0.74 15.70 -6.20
CA TYR A 63 1.63 14.55 -6.37
C TYR A 63 1.22 13.69 -7.58
N VAL A 64 -0.08 13.42 -7.72
CA VAL A 64 -0.63 12.65 -8.83
C VAL A 64 -0.44 13.39 -10.16
N SER A 65 -0.73 14.69 -10.20
CA SER A 65 -0.66 15.50 -11.43
C SER A 65 0.76 15.61 -11.99
N ASN A 66 1.75 15.74 -11.10
CA ASN A 66 3.16 15.85 -11.50
C ASN A 66 3.80 14.49 -11.83
N LYS A 67 3.05 13.38 -11.73
CA LYS A 67 3.55 11.99 -11.88
C LYS A 67 4.80 11.69 -11.05
N ASN A 68 5.01 12.47 -10.00
CA ASN A 68 6.12 12.29 -9.10
C ASN A 68 5.66 11.30 -8.02
N TRP A 69 5.84 10.01 -8.31
CA TRP A 69 5.50 8.92 -7.41
C TRP A 69 6.46 8.88 -6.21
N TYR A 70 6.12 9.58 -5.14
CA TYR A 70 6.87 9.53 -3.89
C TYR A 70 6.15 8.64 -2.87
N LEU A 71 6.52 7.36 -2.83
CA LEU A 71 6.04 6.41 -1.81
C LEU A 71 6.21 6.96 -0.38
N ASP A 72 7.29 7.70 -0.13
CA ASP A 72 7.55 8.38 1.15
C ASP A 72 6.49 9.46 1.50
N LYS A 73 6.04 10.23 0.49
CA LYS A 73 4.98 11.24 0.69
C LYS A 73 3.65 10.59 0.99
N PHE A 74 3.29 9.54 0.25
CA PHE A 74 2.08 8.79 0.54
C PHE A 74 2.13 8.07 1.88
N SER A 75 3.28 7.54 2.28
CA SER A 75 3.46 6.97 3.62
C SER A 75 3.17 8.02 4.69
N THR A 76 3.77 9.21 4.56
CA THR A 76 3.52 10.33 5.49
C THR A 76 2.04 10.71 5.56
N MET A 77 1.35 10.73 4.40
CA MET A 77 -0.08 11.02 4.34
C MET A 77 -0.92 9.90 4.98
N LEU A 78 -0.55 8.63 4.79
CA LEU A 78 -1.21 7.48 5.40
C LEU A 78 -1.08 7.44 6.92
N ASP A 79 -0.02 8.00 7.48
CA ASP A 79 0.14 8.16 8.93
C ASP A 79 -0.73 9.30 9.47
N ARG A 80 -0.82 10.40 8.73
CA ARG A 80 -1.47 11.63 9.21
C ARG A 80 -2.98 11.67 8.98
N LEU A 81 -3.45 11.28 7.80
CA LEU A 81 -4.85 11.38 7.39
C LEU A 81 -5.82 10.64 8.33
N PRO A 82 -5.53 9.40 8.79
CA PRO A 82 -6.42 8.71 9.72
C PRO A 82 -6.61 9.48 11.03
N LEU A 83 -5.53 10.06 11.56
CA LEU A 83 -5.58 10.85 12.80
C LEU A 83 -6.39 12.15 12.61
N LEU A 84 -6.18 12.85 11.50
CA LEU A 84 -6.96 14.04 11.16
C LEU A 84 -8.45 13.71 10.99
N ALA A 85 -8.76 12.62 10.28
CA ALA A 85 -10.13 12.17 10.05
C ALA A 85 -10.83 11.73 11.34
N LEU A 86 -10.10 11.07 12.25
CA LEU A 86 -10.60 10.67 13.57
C LEU A 86 -10.91 11.90 14.42
N ASN A 87 -9.94 12.81 14.59
CA ASN A 87 -10.15 14.04 15.37
C ASN A 87 -11.31 14.88 14.81
N HIS A 88 -11.40 15.01 13.48
CA HIS A 88 -12.53 15.68 12.85
C HIS A 88 -13.87 15.00 13.19
N ALA A 89 -13.92 13.66 13.13
CA ALA A 89 -15.12 12.89 13.46
C ALA A 89 -15.52 13.03 14.93
N ASP A 90 -14.56 13.08 15.84
CA ASP A 90 -14.81 13.27 17.28
C ASP A 90 -15.49 14.61 17.56
N TYR A 91 -14.96 15.71 17.01
CA TYR A 91 -15.61 17.02 17.18
C TYR A 91 -16.97 17.14 16.48
N CYS A 92 -17.19 16.42 15.37
CA CYS A 92 -18.53 16.30 14.79
C CYS A 92 -19.48 15.54 15.74
N GLY A 93 -18.99 14.50 16.42
CA GLY A 93 -19.73 13.79 17.46
C GLY A 93 -20.11 14.72 18.63
N GLU A 94 -19.16 15.54 19.10
CA GLU A 94 -19.41 16.54 20.14
C GLU A 94 -20.49 17.56 19.74
N LEU A 95 -20.51 17.99 18.48
CA LEU A 95 -21.56 18.87 17.95
C LEU A 95 -22.94 18.20 17.96
N GLU A 96 -23.01 16.91 17.61
CA GLU A 96 -24.25 16.15 17.63
C GLU A 96 -24.75 15.93 19.06
N LEU A 97 -23.85 15.62 19.99
CA LEU A 97 -24.16 15.54 21.42
C LEU A 97 -24.67 16.87 21.97
N ALA A 98 -24.07 17.99 21.56
CA ALA A 98 -24.53 19.32 21.94
C ALA A 98 -25.93 19.62 21.39
N ARG A 99 -26.21 19.26 20.13
CA ARG A 99 -27.54 19.38 19.50
C ARG A 99 -28.60 18.65 20.31
N ILE A 100 -28.37 17.36 20.59
CA ILE A 100 -29.30 16.51 21.35
C ILE A 100 -29.50 17.07 22.76
N THR A 101 -28.43 17.50 23.42
CA THR A 101 -28.50 18.06 24.78
C THR A 101 -29.31 19.36 24.80
N ILE A 102 -29.15 20.24 23.81
CA ILE A 102 -29.94 21.45 23.68
C ILE A 102 -31.41 21.10 23.40
N GLU A 103 -31.72 20.12 22.56
CA GLU A 103 -33.10 19.68 22.29
C GLU A 103 -33.81 19.20 23.56
N ILE A 104 -33.15 18.37 24.36
CA ILE A 104 -33.69 17.87 25.63
C ILE A 104 -33.95 19.03 26.61
N ASN A 105 -32.97 19.92 26.78
CA ASN A 105 -33.13 21.05 27.71
C ASN A 105 -34.12 22.08 27.18
N GLN A 106 -34.28 22.21 25.87
CA GLN A 106 -35.29 23.06 25.25
C GLN A 106 -36.70 22.52 25.55
N GLN A 107 -36.91 21.20 25.52
CA GLN A 107 -38.17 20.61 25.93
C GLN A 107 -38.46 20.87 27.42
N ASN A 108 -37.48 20.59 28.29
CA ASN A 108 -37.61 20.85 29.73
C ASN A 108 -37.91 22.33 30.05
N TYR A 109 -37.27 23.23 29.30
CA TYR A 109 -37.50 24.65 29.36
C TYR A 109 -38.92 25.02 28.94
N GLN A 110 -39.41 24.48 27.82
CA GLN A 110 -40.76 24.72 27.32
C GLN A 110 -41.83 24.21 28.28
N ASP A 111 -41.66 23.02 28.84
CA ASP A 111 -42.61 22.43 29.80
C ASP A 111 -42.73 23.32 31.05
N SER A 112 -41.59 23.78 31.57
CA SER A 112 -41.54 24.66 32.73
C SER A 112 -42.16 26.03 32.42
N LEU A 113 -41.83 26.60 31.26
CA LEU A 113 -42.37 27.88 30.80
C LEU A 113 -43.89 27.84 30.65
N GLN A 114 -44.44 26.77 30.06
CA GLN A 114 -45.89 26.62 29.87
C GLN A 114 -46.65 26.58 31.19
N LYS A 115 -46.12 25.91 32.23
CA LYS A 115 -46.73 25.89 33.55
C LYS A 115 -46.76 27.28 34.19
N LEU A 116 -45.68 28.04 34.07
CA LEU A 116 -45.58 29.41 34.60
C LEU A 116 -46.48 30.41 33.85
N LEU A 117 -46.64 30.24 32.53
CA LEU A 117 -47.57 31.03 31.72
C LEU A 117 -49.03 30.75 32.11
N LYS A 118 -49.39 29.47 32.31
CA LYS A 118 -50.73 29.08 32.80
C LYS A 118 -51.05 29.64 34.20
N ALA A 119 -50.02 29.90 35.02
CA ALA A 119 -50.16 30.55 36.32
C ALA A 119 -50.40 32.08 36.22
N GLY A 120 -50.50 32.64 35.00
CA GLY A 120 -50.80 34.05 34.75
C GLY A 120 -49.58 34.97 34.64
N SER A 121 -48.37 34.41 34.46
CA SER A 121 -47.15 35.21 34.31
C SER A 121 -47.00 35.72 32.87
N SER A 122 -46.66 37.00 32.68
CA SER A 122 -46.11 37.50 31.40
C SER A 122 -44.60 37.25 31.39
N LEU A 123 -44.14 36.43 30.46
CA LEU A 123 -42.76 35.94 30.37
C LEU A 123 -42.21 36.05 28.95
N ASP A 124 -42.44 37.19 28.30
CA ASP A 124 -42.16 37.40 26.87
C ASP A 124 -40.69 37.15 26.51
N SER A 125 -39.75 37.64 27.33
CA SER A 125 -38.32 37.38 27.12
C SER A 125 -37.94 35.90 27.22
N TRP A 126 -38.67 35.12 28.02
CA TRP A 126 -38.46 33.68 28.15
C TRP A 126 -39.07 32.92 26.97
N GLN A 127 -40.20 33.36 26.45
CA GLN A 127 -40.74 32.85 25.20
C GLN A 127 -39.80 33.14 24.03
N GLU A 128 -39.24 34.35 23.98
CA GLU A 128 -38.28 34.74 22.95
C GLU A 128 -37.02 33.86 23.00
N PHE A 129 -36.46 33.60 24.19
CA PHE A 129 -35.34 32.66 24.32
C PHE A 129 -35.67 31.24 23.83
N SER A 130 -36.89 30.76 24.09
CA SER A 130 -37.38 29.47 23.56
C SER A 130 -37.33 29.45 22.03
N ASN A 131 -37.84 30.53 21.42
CA ASN A 131 -37.86 30.70 19.98
C ASN A 131 -36.44 30.79 19.41
N GLN A 132 -35.55 31.55 20.05
CA GLN A 132 -34.14 31.66 19.65
C GLN A 132 -33.43 30.31 19.73
N THR A 133 -33.64 29.53 20.79
CA THR A 133 -33.02 28.20 20.91
C THR A 133 -33.41 27.30 19.75
N LYS A 134 -34.71 27.26 19.41
CA LYS A 134 -35.22 26.45 18.29
C LYS A 134 -34.81 26.96 16.92
N ASN A 135 -34.93 28.27 16.70
CA ASN A 135 -34.80 28.87 15.37
C ASN A 135 -33.37 29.29 15.03
N ILE A 136 -32.52 29.48 16.04
CA ILE A 136 -31.14 29.96 15.86
C ILE A 136 -30.19 28.86 16.31
N PHE A 137 -30.16 28.50 17.60
CA PHE A 137 -29.10 27.63 18.14
C PHE A 137 -29.09 26.25 17.50
N LEU A 138 -30.24 25.56 17.53
CA LEU A 138 -30.35 24.22 16.94
C LEU A 138 -30.14 24.23 15.42
N LYS A 139 -30.67 25.23 14.71
CA LYS A 139 -30.45 25.36 13.27
C LYS A 139 -28.99 25.60 12.92
N GLN A 140 -28.30 26.46 13.66
CA GLN A 140 -26.88 26.73 13.41
C GLN A 140 -26.02 25.49 13.64
N ILE A 141 -26.26 24.74 14.73
CA ILE A 141 -25.56 23.47 14.95
C ILE A 141 -25.86 22.48 13.81
N GLN A 142 -27.12 22.36 13.39
CA GLN A 142 -27.49 21.49 12.26
C GLN A 142 -26.79 21.88 10.95
N TYR A 143 -26.75 23.18 10.62
CA TYR A 143 -26.07 23.65 9.42
C TYR A 143 -24.57 23.35 9.46
N ARG A 144 -23.95 23.49 10.64
CA ARG A 144 -22.53 23.15 10.84
C ARG A 144 -22.25 21.67 10.66
N LEU A 145 -23.09 20.80 11.22
CA LEU A 145 -23.01 19.36 11.01
C LEU A 145 -23.15 18.98 9.54
N ASN A 146 -24.15 19.55 8.86
CA ASN A 146 -24.37 19.31 7.43
C ASN A 146 -23.17 19.73 6.57
N TYR A 147 -22.47 20.81 6.97
CA TYR A 147 -21.27 21.27 6.28
C TYR A 147 -20.05 20.37 6.56
N MET A 148 -19.94 19.79 7.77
CA MET A 148 -18.78 18.99 8.17
C MET A 148 -18.86 17.52 7.76
N ASN A 149 -20.05 16.92 7.75
CA ASN A 149 -20.23 15.50 7.45
C ASN A 149 -19.61 15.04 6.12
N PRO A 150 -19.80 15.74 4.99
CA PRO A 150 -19.17 15.34 3.72
C PRO A 150 -17.64 15.34 3.78
N ARG A 151 -17.04 16.20 4.61
CA ARG A 151 -15.58 16.34 4.73
C ARG A 151 -14.95 15.17 5.48
N LYS A 152 -15.68 14.56 6.41
CA LYS A 152 -15.29 13.30 7.06
C LYS A 152 -15.14 12.18 6.04
N GLU A 153 -16.09 12.05 5.13
CA GLU A 153 -16.07 11.02 4.09
C GLU A 153 -14.90 11.21 3.12
N LEU A 154 -14.59 12.45 2.73
CA LEU A 154 -13.46 12.76 1.85
C LEU A 154 -12.11 12.30 2.42
N GLY A 155 -11.87 12.47 3.72
CA GLY A 155 -10.61 12.01 4.35
C GLY A 155 -10.45 10.48 4.34
N GLN A 156 -11.56 9.77 4.56
CA GLN A 156 -11.57 8.30 4.49
C GLN A 156 -11.37 7.79 3.06
N GLN A 157 -12.06 8.41 2.09
CA GLN A 157 -11.91 8.08 0.67
C GLN A 157 -10.47 8.33 0.20
N LEU A 158 -9.86 9.47 0.57
CA LEU A 158 -8.47 9.76 0.23
C LEU A 158 -7.52 8.70 0.79
N THR A 159 -7.69 8.30 2.05
CA THR A 159 -6.86 7.23 2.66
C THR A 159 -6.97 5.92 1.87
N ALA A 160 -8.19 5.54 1.47
CA ALA A 160 -8.42 4.35 0.67
C ALA A 160 -7.80 4.46 -0.72
N SER A 161 -7.90 5.63 -1.38
CA SER A 161 -7.27 5.89 -2.68
C SER A 161 -5.75 5.80 -2.61
N ILE A 162 -5.12 6.38 -1.58
CA ILE A 162 -3.67 6.30 -1.39
C ILE A 162 -3.24 4.84 -1.18
N ARG A 163 -3.95 4.07 -0.34
CA ARG A 163 -3.66 2.63 -0.16
C ARG A 163 -3.76 1.86 -1.47
N GLY A 164 -4.85 2.04 -2.22
CA GLY A 164 -5.02 1.36 -3.50
C GLY A 164 -3.92 1.69 -4.50
N ILE A 165 -3.47 2.94 -4.54
CA ILE A 165 -2.34 3.37 -5.35
C ILE A 165 -1.03 2.68 -4.92
N VAL A 166 -0.73 2.68 -3.62
CA VAL A 166 0.49 2.06 -3.07
C VAL A 166 0.50 0.55 -3.34
N GLU A 167 -0.63 -0.13 -3.15
CA GLU A 167 -0.79 -1.57 -3.41
C GLU A 167 -0.57 -1.89 -4.90
N ILE A 168 -1.15 -1.09 -5.81
CA ILE A 168 -0.93 -1.26 -7.25
C ILE A 168 0.55 -1.09 -7.60
N GLU A 169 1.23 -0.12 -7.01
CA GLU A 169 2.63 0.16 -7.31
C GLU A 169 3.57 -0.90 -6.75
N GLN A 170 3.33 -1.37 -5.52
CA GLN A 170 4.04 -2.51 -4.94
C GLN A 170 3.85 -3.76 -5.80
N ALA A 171 2.62 -4.05 -6.25
CA ALA A 171 2.35 -5.20 -7.13
C ALA A 171 3.07 -5.09 -8.49
N LYS A 172 3.30 -3.89 -9.03
CA LYS A 172 4.10 -3.70 -10.25
C LYS A 172 5.59 -3.93 -9.99
N LEU A 173 6.12 -3.38 -8.89
CA LEU A 173 7.52 -3.55 -8.51
C LEU A 173 7.84 -5.03 -8.26
N ASP A 174 6.97 -5.75 -7.56
CA ASP A 174 7.13 -7.18 -7.31
C ASP A 174 7.16 -7.99 -8.62
N ARG A 175 6.28 -7.67 -9.57
CA ARG A 175 6.29 -8.30 -10.90
C ARG A 175 7.60 -8.02 -11.65
N GLN A 176 8.09 -6.79 -11.64
CA GLN A 176 9.34 -6.42 -12.28
C GLN A 176 10.55 -7.11 -11.63
N CYS A 177 10.57 -7.21 -10.30
CA CYS A 177 11.61 -7.93 -9.57
C CYS A 177 11.60 -9.42 -9.95
N GLN A 178 10.43 -10.07 -9.93
CA GLN A 178 10.27 -11.46 -10.33
C GLN A 178 10.68 -11.71 -11.79
N GLU A 179 10.35 -10.80 -12.71
CA GLU A 179 10.78 -10.89 -14.11
C GLU A 179 12.31 -10.79 -14.23
N THR A 180 12.93 -9.90 -13.46
CA THR A 180 14.39 -9.72 -13.45
C THR A 180 15.09 -10.93 -12.86
N GLU A 181 14.59 -11.48 -11.75
CA GLU A 181 15.11 -12.70 -11.14
C GLU A 181 14.98 -13.89 -12.08
N LYS A 182 13.83 -14.07 -12.74
CA LYS A 182 13.64 -15.11 -13.76
C LYS A 182 14.65 -14.99 -14.89
N GLN A 183 14.87 -13.77 -15.40
CA GLN A 183 15.88 -13.54 -16.44
C GLN A 183 17.29 -13.90 -15.97
N GLN A 184 17.65 -13.59 -14.72
CA GLN A 184 18.93 -13.98 -14.14
C GLN A 184 19.08 -15.50 -14.00
N TYR A 185 18.04 -16.20 -13.52
CA TYR A 185 18.02 -17.66 -13.42
C TYR A 185 18.15 -18.33 -14.81
N GLU A 186 17.43 -17.83 -15.81
CA GLU A 186 17.53 -18.34 -17.18
C GLU A 186 18.91 -18.12 -17.78
N LEU A 187 19.54 -16.97 -17.51
CA LEU A 187 20.90 -16.69 -17.93
C LEU A 187 21.90 -17.62 -17.25
N GLN A 188 21.79 -17.82 -15.94
CA GLN A 188 22.66 -18.75 -15.20
C GLN A 188 22.50 -20.18 -15.71
N ALA A 189 21.27 -20.64 -15.95
CA ALA A 189 21.01 -21.95 -16.52
C ALA A 189 21.58 -22.10 -17.95
N LYS A 190 21.65 -21.02 -18.74
CA LYS A 190 22.35 -21.03 -20.04
C LYS A 190 23.86 -21.17 -19.87
N ILE A 191 24.46 -20.42 -18.93
CA ILE A 191 25.90 -20.48 -18.63
C ILE A 191 26.29 -21.88 -18.13
N ASP A 192 25.54 -22.45 -17.18
CA ASP A 192 25.83 -23.76 -16.61
C ASP A 192 25.75 -24.88 -17.67
N ARG A 193 24.76 -24.81 -18.57
CA ARG A 193 24.65 -25.75 -19.71
C ARG A 193 25.83 -25.61 -20.66
N ASP A 194 26.25 -24.38 -20.99
CA ASP A 194 27.39 -24.14 -21.87
C ASP A 194 28.70 -24.68 -21.26
N LEU A 195 28.88 -24.49 -19.95
CA LEU A 195 30.02 -25.03 -19.21
C LEU A 195 29.99 -26.57 -19.20
N GLN A 196 28.83 -27.20 -18.97
CA GLN A 196 28.68 -28.65 -19.04
C GLN A 196 29.01 -29.20 -20.43
N ASP A 197 28.50 -28.56 -21.50
CA ASP A 197 28.79 -28.93 -22.88
C ASP A 197 30.30 -28.83 -23.17
N GLN A 198 30.95 -27.77 -22.67
CA GLN A 198 32.39 -27.60 -22.79
C GLN A 198 33.16 -28.71 -22.07
N ILE A 199 32.81 -28.99 -20.81
CA ILE A 199 33.45 -30.06 -20.02
C ILE A 199 33.25 -31.42 -20.69
N GLN A 200 32.04 -31.74 -21.17
CA GLN A 200 31.77 -32.99 -21.88
C GLN A 200 32.60 -33.11 -23.16
N SER A 201 32.64 -32.05 -23.98
CA SER A 201 33.42 -32.07 -25.22
C SER A 201 34.92 -32.25 -24.97
N VAL A 202 35.47 -31.57 -23.95
CA VAL A 202 36.88 -31.69 -23.55
C VAL A 202 37.15 -33.08 -22.97
N GLY A 203 36.26 -33.60 -22.13
CA GLY A 203 36.35 -34.95 -21.57
C GLY A 203 36.37 -36.04 -22.64
N VAL A 204 35.51 -35.94 -23.67
CA VAL A 204 35.50 -36.85 -24.82
C VAL A 204 36.83 -36.76 -25.61
N GLY A 205 37.36 -35.56 -25.82
CA GLY A 205 38.66 -35.37 -26.46
C GLY A 205 39.80 -36.02 -25.68
N ILE A 206 39.85 -35.83 -24.36
CA ILE A 206 40.86 -36.43 -23.48
C ILE A 206 40.74 -37.96 -23.47
N ALA A 207 39.54 -38.51 -23.31
CA ALA A 207 39.31 -39.95 -23.27
C ALA A 207 39.69 -40.63 -24.60
N ALA A 208 39.32 -40.04 -25.74
CA ALA A 208 39.72 -40.55 -27.05
C ALA A 208 41.24 -40.54 -27.24
N GLY A 209 41.91 -39.45 -26.84
CA GLY A 209 43.37 -39.37 -26.86
C GLY A 209 44.05 -40.44 -26.00
N ALA A 210 43.53 -40.68 -24.79
CA ALA A 210 44.05 -41.68 -23.86
C ALA A 210 43.87 -43.12 -24.38
N ILE A 211 42.73 -43.44 -25.00
CA ILE A 211 42.47 -44.77 -25.60
C ILE A 211 43.38 -45.01 -26.81
N VAL A 212 43.59 -44.01 -27.67
CA VAL A 212 44.50 -44.15 -28.83
C VAL A 212 45.96 -44.29 -28.37
N ALA A 213 46.37 -43.56 -27.33
CA ALA A 213 47.70 -43.70 -26.75
C ALA A 213 47.91 -45.09 -26.13
N SER A 214 46.93 -45.62 -25.39
CA SER A 214 47.03 -46.94 -24.74
C SER A 214 46.94 -48.10 -25.73
N THR A 215 46.15 -47.98 -26.80
CA THR A 215 46.04 -49.00 -27.86
C THR A 215 47.19 -48.97 -28.86
N SER A 216 48.00 -47.90 -28.88
CA SER A 216 49.22 -47.87 -29.70
C SER A 216 50.23 -48.97 -29.31
N GLY A 217 50.28 -49.38 -28.04
CA GLY A 217 51.08 -50.52 -27.62
C GLY A 217 50.63 -51.87 -28.21
N LEU A 218 49.35 -51.99 -28.58
CA LEU A 218 48.70 -53.21 -29.09
C LEU A 218 48.59 -53.25 -30.63
N ILE A 219 48.45 -52.10 -31.29
CA ILE A 219 48.35 -52.02 -32.76
C ILE A 219 49.73 -52.10 -33.42
N PHE A 220 50.80 -51.66 -32.74
CA PHE A 220 52.17 -51.69 -33.28
C PHE A 220 52.97 -52.94 -32.86
N THR A 221 52.35 -53.91 -32.17
CA THR A 221 52.98 -55.21 -31.82
C THR A 221 52.63 -56.34 -32.79
N GLU A 222 51.58 -56.22 -33.61
CA GLU A 222 51.29 -57.19 -34.68
C GLU A 222 51.61 -56.60 -36.07
N PRO A 223 52.40 -57.28 -36.93
CA PRO A 223 52.67 -56.80 -38.27
C PRO A 223 51.39 -56.82 -39.10
N MET A 224 50.95 -55.65 -39.55
CA MET A 224 49.87 -55.48 -40.52
C MET A 224 50.20 -56.25 -41.81
N ILE A 225 49.55 -57.39 -42.05
CA ILE A 225 49.65 -58.13 -43.31
C ILE A 225 48.68 -57.46 -44.31
N LEU A 226 49.20 -56.50 -45.08
CA LEU A 226 48.56 -55.99 -46.30
C LEU A 226 49.07 -56.82 -47.49
N PRO A 227 48.20 -57.52 -48.26
CA PRO A 227 48.65 -58.35 -49.37
C PRO A 227 48.69 -57.54 -50.66
N VAL A 228 49.68 -56.66 -50.83
CA VAL A 228 50.02 -56.11 -52.15
C VAL A 228 51.53 -55.93 -52.25
N THR A 229 52.13 -56.67 -53.16
CA THR A 229 53.56 -56.74 -53.49
C THR A 229 54.05 -55.51 -54.24
N LEU A 230 54.98 -54.72 -53.68
CA LEU A 230 55.95 -53.91 -54.46
C LEU A 230 57.26 -53.67 -53.66
N PRO A 231 58.46 -53.82 -54.27
CA PRO A 231 59.74 -53.67 -53.60
C PRO A 231 60.26 -52.24 -53.71
N ILE A 232 60.27 -51.49 -52.61
CA ILE A 232 61.05 -50.25 -52.49
C ILE A 232 61.71 -50.27 -51.11
N ARG A 233 62.89 -50.89 -51.03
CA ARG A 233 63.85 -50.59 -49.96
C ARG A 233 64.64 -49.36 -50.39
N ASP A 234 64.83 -48.45 -49.44
CA ASP A 234 65.78 -47.34 -49.44
C ASP A 234 65.33 -46.01 -50.08
N LEU A 235 64.37 -45.31 -49.44
CA LEU A 235 64.38 -43.83 -49.42
C LEU A 235 63.52 -43.14 -48.33
N LEU A 236 63.51 -43.59 -47.07
CA LEU A 236 62.99 -42.74 -45.98
C LEU A 236 63.79 -42.96 -44.69
N LYS A 237 64.17 -41.85 -44.04
CA LYS A 237 64.79 -41.76 -42.70
C LYS A 237 64.14 -42.73 -41.71
N PRO A 238 64.87 -43.23 -40.67
CA PRO A 238 64.30 -44.15 -39.69
C PRO A 238 62.96 -43.59 -39.19
N PRO A 239 61.88 -44.40 -39.22
CA PRO A 239 60.58 -43.92 -38.79
C PRO A 239 60.73 -43.39 -37.36
N PRO A 240 60.16 -42.21 -37.04
CA PRO A 240 60.19 -41.70 -35.68
C PRO A 240 59.66 -42.78 -34.74
N HIS A 241 60.31 -42.96 -33.58
CA HIS A 241 60.03 -44.02 -32.60
C HIS A 241 58.50 -44.25 -32.48
N PRO A 242 57.98 -45.50 -32.49
CA PRO A 242 56.54 -45.79 -32.52
C PRO A 242 55.71 -44.99 -31.50
N PHE A 243 56.32 -44.69 -30.36
CA PHE A 243 55.82 -43.77 -29.33
C PHE A 243 55.49 -42.35 -29.85
N ILE A 244 56.34 -41.75 -30.67
CA ILE A 244 56.16 -40.39 -31.24
C ILE A 244 55.03 -40.40 -32.27
N ILE A 245 54.95 -41.44 -33.11
CA ILE A 245 53.86 -41.61 -34.07
C ILE A 245 52.53 -41.77 -33.33
N ALA A 246 52.49 -42.62 -32.31
CA ALA A 246 51.33 -42.81 -31.45
C ALA A 246 50.91 -41.53 -30.72
N LEU A 247 51.87 -40.74 -30.24
CA LEU A 247 51.62 -39.46 -29.59
C LEU A 247 50.98 -38.45 -30.56
N LEU A 248 51.50 -38.35 -31.78
CA LEU A 248 50.93 -37.48 -32.82
C LEU A 248 49.53 -37.94 -33.23
N PHE A 249 49.32 -39.24 -33.46
CA PHE A 249 48.00 -39.79 -33.77
C PHE A 249 46.99 -39.62 -32.62
N SER A 250 47.44 -39.74 -31.37
CA SER A 250 46.61 -39.48 -30.19
C SER A 250 46.18 -38.00 -30.12
N VAL A 251 47.09 -37.06 -30.38
CA VAL A 251 46.77 -35.62 -30.44
C VAL A 251 45.78 -35.31 -31.57
N PHE A 252 45.99 -35.88 -32.76
CA PHE A 252 45.07 -35.72 -33.90
C PHE A 252 43.70 -36.35 -33.64
N SER A 253 43.65 -37.55 -33.06
CA SER A 253 42.40 -38.21 -32.70
C SER A 253 41.66 -37.47 -31.59
N SER A 254 42.38 -36.97 -30.58
CA SER A 254 41.81 -36.16 -29.51
C SER A 254 41.18 -34.87 -30.05
N TRP A 255 41.89 -34.17 -30.95
CA TRP A 255 41.38 -32.95 -31.59
C TRP A 255 40.20 -33.23 -32.52
N GLY A 256 40.26 -34.30 -33.32
CA GLY A 256 39.17 -34.72 -34.20
C GLY A 256 37.90 -35.13 -33.44
N SER A 257 38.05 -35.93 -32.37
CA SER A 257 36.95 -36.32 -31.49
C SER A 257 36.34 -35.13 -30.76
N TRP A 258 37.15 -34.19 -30.27
CA TRP A 258 36.67 -32.94 -29.67
C TRP A 258 35.86 -32.10 -30.67
N TYR A 259 36.37 -31.93 -31.89
CA TYR A 259 35.70 -31.17 -32.95
C TYR A 259 34.36 -31.80 -33.35
N LEU A 260 34.33 -33.12 -33.51
CA LEU A 260 33.10 -33.86 -33.82
C LEU A 260 32.08 -33.75 -32.67
N ALA A 261 32.50 -33.96 -31.42
CA ALA A 261 31.64 -33.83 -30.25
C ALA A 261 31.03 -32.42 -30.15
N LYS A 262 31.84 -31.37 -30.33
CA LYS A 262 31.38 -29.98 -30.34
C LYS A 262 30.34 -29.72 -31.44
N LYS A 263 30.54 -30.27 -32.64
CA LYS A 263 29.60 -30.13 -33.76
C LYS A 263 28.28 -30.87 -33.52
N PHE A 264 28.32 -32.07 -32.92
CA PHE A 264 27.12 -32.84 -32.58
C PHE A 264 26.30 -32.18 -31.47
N ILE A 265 26.95 -31.68 -30.42
CA ILE A 265 26.29 -30.96 -29.31
C ILE A 265 25.61 -29.69 -29.84
N LYS A 266 26.31 -28.90 -30.68
CA LYS A 266 25.74 -27.70 -31.31
C LYS A 266 24.52 -28.01 -32.17
N LYS A 267 24.58 -29.06 -33.01
CA LYS A 267 23.47 -29.47 -33.88
C LYS A 267 22.25 -29.95 -33.07
N LYS A 268 22.48 -30.66 -31.96
CA LYS A 268 21.40 -31.09 -31.05
C LYS A 268 20.71 -29.90 -30.38
N ARG A 269 21.46 -28.86 -29.99
CA ARG A 269 20.94 -27.61 -29.41
C ARG A 269 20.03 -26.84 -30.39
N GLU A 270 20.47 -26.66 -31.63
CA GLU A 270 19.69 -25.99 -32.70
C GLU A 270 18.39 -26.74 -33.05
N SER A 271 18.32 -28.05 -32.78
CA SER A 271 17.14 -28.88 -33.03
C SER A 271 16.13 -28.86 -31.86
N GLN A 272 16.58 -28.46 -30.66
CA GLN A 272 15.73 -28.32 -29.47
C GLN A 272 15.17 -26.90 -29.30
N GLU A 273 15.88 -25.85 -29.77
CA GLU A 273 15.36 -24.47 -29.77
C GLU A 273 14.30 -24.20 -30.87
N ASN A 274 14.18 -25.08 -31.88
CA ASN A 274 13.22 -24.97 -33.01
C ASN A 274 11.94 -25.84 -32.84
N ARG A 275 11.69 -26.37 -31.65
CA ARG A 275 10.46 -27.11 -31.29
C ARG A 275 9.72 -26.38 -30.19
#